data_AF-A0A2N5GM68-F1
#
_entry.id   AF-A0A2N5GM68-F1
#
_cell.length_a   1.000
_cell.length_b   1.000
_cell.length_c   1.000
_cell.angle_alpha   90.00
_cell.angle_beta   90.00
_cell.angle_gamma   90.00
#
_symmetry.space_group_name_H-M   'P 1'
#
loop_
_entity.id
_entity.type
_entity.pdbx_description
1 polymer ?
#
loop_
_entity_poly.entity_id
_entity_poly.type
_entity_poly.pdbx_seq_one_letter_code
_entity_poly.pdbx_strand_id
1 'polypeptide(L)'
;MNKQENLDYFLYRMLRRYERDNQGEFTIVNLHEFTKQVYSPFTDPVMPIFKADKENIEYEGTGFFRRDKLVGIAKHEEDEIFQLLDEDRYLNNLPILPLSVSLGHVRTNVYFDFNQDHSSLDLKIDLRGRIDEYQGNKNIHDDADFMELNREIEKYLEKNTKELIKEMQELKVDPLGVGTYLLKPFDKLMPEKKWLGHWGNMKVDVRYNVYIEPLTI
;
A
#
# COMPACT_ATOMS: atom_id res chain seq x y z
N MET A 1 -14.58 34.42 -13.26
CA MET A 1 -13.78 33.34 -12.69
C MET A 1 -13.99 33.36 -11.18
N ASN A 2 -14.91 32.54 -10.67
CA ASN A 2 -15.03 32.39 -9.23
C ASN A 2 -13.82 31.60 -8.74
N LYS A 3 -12.93 32.26 -8.00
CA LYS A 3 -11.99 31.56 -7.10
C LYS A 3 -12.86 30.64 -6.24
N GLN A 4 -12.53 29.35 -6.20
CA GLN A 4 -13.13 28.42 -5.25
C GLN A 4 -12.75 28.94 -3.85
N GLU A 5 -13.64 29.70 -3.21
CA GLU A 5 -13.41 30.22 -1.86
C GLU A 5 -13.15 29.02 -0.94
N ASN A 6 -12.03 29.04 -0.23
CA ASN A 6 -11.63 28.07 0.79
C ASN A 6 -11.12 26.70 0.31
N LEU A 7 -10.55 26.60 -0.90
CA LEU A 7 -9.86 25.38 -1.37
C LEU A 7 -8.82 24.86 -0.35
N ASP A 8 -8.01 25.77 0.21
CA ASP A 8 -7.00 25.45 1.22
C ASP A 8 -7.62 24.82 2.48
N TYR A 9 -8.78 25.34 2.90
CA TYR A 9 -9.51 24.82 4.07
C TYR A 9 -10.19 23.48 3.75
N PHE A 10 -10.68 23.30 2.52
CA PHE A 10 -11.22 22.02 2.05
C PHE A 10 -10.13 20.94 2.08
N LEU A 11 -8.97 21.21 1.47
CA LEU A 11 -7.82 20.31 1.48
C LEU A 11 -7.36 20.01 2.91
N TYR A 12 -7.23 21.03 3.75
CA TYR A 12 -6.87 20.84 5.15
C TYR A 12 -7.86 19.94 5.89
N ARG A 13 -9.17 20.17 5.75
CA ARG A 13 -10.19 19.33 6.41
C ARG A 13 -10.21 17.91 5.88
N MET A 14 -10.00 17.74 4.57
CA MET A 14 -9.87 16.45 3.94
C MET A 14 -8.69 15.70 4.55
N LEU A 15 -7.46 16.22 4.42
CA LEU A 15 -6.25 15.60 4.96
C LEU A 15 -6.36 15.30 6.46
N ARG A 16 -6.86 16.24 7.26
CA ARG A 16 -7.03 16.07 8.70
C ARG A 16 -8.03 14.97 9.07
N ARG A 17 -9.10 14.81 8.30
CA ARG A 17 -10.09 13.74 8.54
C ARG A 17 -9.44 12.38 8.30
N TYR A 18 -8.75 12.24 7.18
CA TYR A 18 -8.09 11.00 6.81
C TYR A 18 -6.96 10.65 7.78
N GLU A 19 -6.19 11.64 8.24
CA GLU A 19 -5.13 11.48 9.26
C GLU A 19 -5.72 11.03 10.60
N ARG A 20 -6.81 11.66 11.06
CA ARG A 20 -7.41 11.36 12.36
C ARG A 20 -8.06 9.99 12.40
N ASP A 21 -8.73 9.60 11.32
CA ASP A 21 -9.54 8.40 11.29
C ASP A 21 -8.73 7.16 10.84
N ASN A 22 -7.41 7.33 10.57
CA ASN A 22 -6.52 6.32 9.96
C ASN A 22 -7.17 5.62 8.75
N GLN A 23 -7.95 6.38 7.98
CA GLN A 23 -8.70 5.84 6.84
C GLN A 23 -7.79 5.82 5.62
N GLY A 24 -7.54 4.63 5.09
CA GLY A 24 -6.59 4.39 4.03
C GLY A 24 -7.01 4.79 2.61
N GLU A 25 -7.96 5.71 2.45
CA GLU A 25 -8.44 6.08 1.10
C GLU A 25 -7.37 6.80 0.25
N PHE A 26 -6.28 7.28 0.87
CA PHE A 26 -5.06 7.71 0.18
C PHE A 26 -3.85 7.80 1.12
N THR A 27 -2.65 7.94 0.57
CA THR A 27 -1.41 8.17 1.35
C THR A 27 -1.42 9.50 2.08
N ILE A 28 -1.18 9.48 3.38
CA ILE A 28 -1.01 10.70 4.19
C ILE A 28 0.36 10.65 4.82
N VAL A 29 1.11 11.74 4.66
CA VAL A 29 2.40 11.92 5.29
C VAL A 29 2.48 13.35 5.80
N ASN A 30 3.02 13.53 6.99
CA ASN A 30 3.33 14.88 7.46
C ASN A 30 4.75 15.31 7.03
N LEU A 31 5.01 16.62 7.08
CA LEU A 31 6.30 17.16 6.66
C LEU A 31 7.48 16.57 7.47
N HIS A 32 7.26 16.24 8.74
CA HIS A 32 8.30 15.69 9.60
C HIS A 32 8.70 14.27 9.17
N GLU A 33 7.72 13.40 8.92
CA GLU A 33 7.93 12.04 8.40
C GLU A 33 8.60 12.06 7.04
N PHE A 34 8.09 12.86 6.11
CA PHE A 34 8.68 13.00 4.78
C PHE A 34 10.15 13.43 4.89
N THR A 35 10.43 14.46 5.69
CA THR A 35 11.81 14.94 5.90
C THR A 35 12.69 13.87 6.54
N LYS A 36 12.17 13.13 7.52
CA LYS A 36 12.91 12.03 8.16
C LYS A 36 13.27 10.94 7.14
N GLN A 37 12.34 10.58 6.25
CA GLN A 37 12.58 9.61 5.18
C GLN A 37 13.60 10.11 4.16
N VAL A 38 13.55 11.39 3.75
CA VAL A 38 14.52 11.99 2.79
C VAL A 38 15.97 11.82 3.23
N TYR A 39 16.23 11.89 4.54
CA TYR A 39 17.57 11.74 5.11
C TYR A 39 17.87 10.34 5.66
N SER A 40 16.94 9.38 5.50
CA SER A 40 17.15 7.99 5.89
C SER A 40 17.85 7.21 4.78
N PRO A 41 18.85 6.36 5.11
CA PRO A 41 19.43 5.44 4.12
C PRO A 41 18.65 4.13 3.96
N PHE A 42 17.53 3.94 4.67
CA PHE A 42 16.79 2.66 4.77
C PHE A 42 15.30 2.75 4.44
N THR A 43 14.81 3.92 4.06
CA THR A 43 13.43 4.10 3.60
C THR A 43 13.40 5.28 2.65
N ASP A 44 12.54 5.21 1.66
CA ASP A 44 12.32 6.25 0.67
C ASP A 44 10.97 6.94 0.91
N PRO A 45 10.87 8.28 0.72
CA PRO A 45 9.63 8.98 1.01
C PRO A 45 8.49 8.68 0.05
N VAL A 46 7.27 8.83 0.55
CA VAL A 46 6.04 8.81 -0.25
C VAL A 46 5.21 10.06 0.00
N MET A 47 4.42 10.50 -0.98
CA MET A 47 3.43 11.58 -0.81
C MET A 47 2.18 11.32 -1.65
N PRO A 48 1.00 11.80 -1.22
CA PRO A 48 -0.16 11.80 -2.09
C PRO A 48 0.06 12.74 -3.28
N ILE A 49 -0.25 12.25 -4.48
CA ILE A 49 -0.23 13.04 -5.71
C ILE A 49 -1.67 13.38 -6.06
N PHE A 50 -1.90 14.67 -6.32
CA PHE A 50 -3.19 15.17 -6.75
C PHE A 50 -3.05 15.78 -8.13
N LYS A 51 -4.04 15.51 -8.99
CA LYS A 51 -4.23 16.20 -10.25
C LYS A 51 -5.29 17.28 -10.03
N ALA A 52 -4.96 18.52 -10.40
CA ALA A 52 -5.89 19.63 -10.30
C ALA A 52 -6.24 20.14 -11.71
N ASP A 53 -7.53 20.34 -11.95
CA ASP A 53 -8.03 21.13 -13.08
C ASP A 53 -8.77 22.38 -12.59
N LYS A 54 -9.52 23.05 -13.49
CA LYS A 54 -10.21 24.31 -13.15
C LYS A 54 -11.38 24.13 -12.18
N GLU A 55 -11.91 22.92 -12.06
CA GLU A 55 -13.15 22.63 -11.36
C GLU A 55 -12.92 21.69 -10.17
N ASN A 56 -11.95 20.77 -10.26
CA ASN A 56 -11.75 19.71 -9.29
C ASN A 56 -10.27 19.44 -8.96
N ILE A 57 -10.05 18.94 -7.74
CA ILE A 57 -8.81 18.29 -7.33
C ILE A 57 -9.13 16.81 -7.15
N GLU A 58 -8.41 15.96 -7.85
CA GLU A 58 -8.57 14.51 -7.84
C GLU A 58 -7.29 13.87 -7.29
N TYR A 59 -7.45 12.86 -6.43
CA TYR A 59 -6.33 12.05 -5.98
C TYR A 59 -5.88 11.12 -7.11
N GLU A 60 -4.61 11.23 -7.51
CA GLU A 60 -4.04 10.45 -8.60
C GLU A 60 -3.38 9.14 -8.12
N GLY A 61 -2.90 9.12 -6.87
CA GLY A 61 -2.23 7.97 -6.27
C GLY A 61 -1.04 8.36 -5.39
N THR A 62 -0.18 7.39 -5.10
CA THR A 62 0.99 7.58 -4.23
C THR A 62 2.26 7.78 -5.02
N GLY A 63 2.89 8.93 -4.84
CA GLY A 63 4.18 9.25 -5.44
C GLY A 63 5.31 8.62 -4.65
N PHE A 64 6.19 7.89 -5.33
CA PHE A 64 7.43 7.35 -4.79
C PHE A 64 8.59 8.31 -5.03
N PHE A 65 9.32 8.65 -3.99
CA PHE A 65 10.43 9.58 -4.06
C PHE A 65 11.75 8.86 -3.81
N ARG A 66 12.77 9.16 -4.61
CA ARG A 66 14.15 8.86 -4.23
C ARG A 66 14.75 10.12 -3.65
N ARG A 67 14.93 10.13 -2.33
CA ARG A 67 15.21 11.35 -1.56
C ARG A 67 14.14 12.42 -1.82
N ASP A 68 14.50 13.54 -2.44
CA ASP A 68 13.63 14.68 -2.73
C ASP A 68 13.01 14.66 -4.14
N LYS A 69 13.24 13.60 -4.93
CA LYS A 69 12.80 13.53 -6.33
C LYS A 69 11.74 12.46 -6.53
N LEU A 70 10.59 12.85 -7.08
CA LEU A 70 9.57 11.93 -7.56
C LEU A 70 10.13 11.06 -8.69
N VAL A 71 10.05 9.74 -8.55
CA VAL A 71 10.56 8.77 -9.54
C VAL A 71 9.48 7.85 -10.11
N GLY A 72 8.33 7.73 -9.45
CA GLY A 72 7.20 6.93 -9.90
C GLY A 72 5.92 7.31 -9.15
N ILE A 73 4.78 6.83 -9.64
CA ILE A 73 3.48 7.03 -8.99
C ILE A 73 2.74 5.69 -9.09
N ALA A 74 2.42 5.08 -7.95
CA ALA A 74 1.46 3.99 -7.87
C ALA A 74 0.05 4.56 -8.07
N LYS A 75 -0.68 4.06 -9.07
CA LYS A 75 -2.01 4.57 -9.43
C LYS A 75 -3.07 3.48 -9.33
N HIS A 76 -4.30 3.87 -9.04
CA HIS A 76 -5.47 2.97 -9.05
C HIS A 76 -5.20 1.71 -8.22
N GLU A 77 -5.21 0.52 -8.85
CA GLU A 77 -4.98 -0.78 -8.20
C GLU A 77 -3.63 -0.84 -7.48
N GLU A 78 -2.56 -0.24 -8.03
CA GLU A 78 -1.24 -0.20 -7.38
C GLU A 78 -1.27 0.63 -6.10
N ASP A 79 -2.02 1.73 -6.10
CA ASP A 79 -2.18 2.57 -4.93
C ASP A 79 -2.95 1.83 -3.84
N GLU A 80 -4.08 1.22 -4.19
CA GLU A 80 -4.89 0.42 -3.26
C GLU A 80 -4.07 -0.73 -2.63
N ILE A 81 -3.27 -1.43 -3.44
CA ILE A 81 -2.33 -2.45 -2.95
C ILE A 81 -1.26 -1.82 -2.06
N PHE A 82 -0.71 -0.66 -2.42
CA PHE A 82 0.26 0.03 -1.58
C PHE A 82 -0.31 0.38 -0.21
N GLN A 83 -1.56 0.86 -0.15
CA GLN A 83 -2.23 1.18 1.13
C GLN A 83 -2.41 -0.04 2.04
N LEU A 84 -2.47 -1.26 1.49
CA LEU A 84 -2.55 -2.50 2.27
C LEU A 84 -1.22 -2.87 2.95
N LEU A 85 -0.09 -2.38 2.42
CA LEU A 85 1.25 -2.74 2.87
C LEU A 85 1.80 -1.81 3.96
N ASP A 86 1.10 -0.72 4.23
CA ASP A 86 1.43 0.24 5.28
C ASP A 86 0.91 -0.29 6.63
N GLU A 87 1.76 -0.22 7.67
CA GLU A 87 1.52 -0.92 8.95
C GLU A 87 0.21 -0.46 9.62
N ASP A 88 -0.57 -1.41 10.13
CA ASP A 88 -1.83 -1.18 10.87
C ASP A 88 -2.90 -0.36 10.13
N ARG A 89 -2.92 -0.39 8.79
CA ARG A 89 -3.92 0.34 8.02
C ARG A 89 -5.31 -0.29 8.03
N TYR A 90 -6.28 0.62 7.96
CA TYR A 90 -7.69 0.33 7.85
C TYR A 90 -8.26 1.00 6.59
N LEU A 91 -8.82 0.20 5.69
CA LEU A 91 -9.50 0.66 4.49
C LEU A 91 -11.01 0.46 4.66
N ASN A 92 -11.78 1.52 4.41
CA ASN A 92 -13.24 1.41 4.43
C ASN A 92 -13.73 0.50 3.31
N ASN A 93 -13.13 0.63 2.13
CA ASN A 93 -13.52 -0.10 0.93
C ASN A 93 -12.28 -0.46 0.11
N LEU A 94 -12.25 -1.68 -0.43
CA LEU A 94 -11.25 -2.16 -1.36
C LEU A 94 -11.97 -2.86 -2.54
N PRO A 95 -12.12 -2.19 -3.69
CA PRO A 95 -12.67 -2.81 -4.88
C PRO A 95 -11.64 -3.75 -5.53
N ILE A 96 -12.05 -4.96 -5.89
CA ILE A 96 -11.26 -5.89 -6.71
C ILE A 96 -12.05 -6.11 -8.00
N LEU A 97 -11.89 -5.15 -8.92
CA LEU A 97 -12.68 -5.05 -10.15
C LEU A 97 -12.64 -6.33 -11.01
N PRO A 98 -11.49 -7.02 -11.20
CA PRO A 98 -11.46 -8.25 -12.00
C PRO A 98 -12.27 -9.41 -11.41
N LEU A 99 -12.60 -9.36 -10.13
CA LEU A 99 -13.43 -10.35 -9.43
C LEU A 99 -14.84 -9.84 -9.12
N SER A 100 -15.18 -8.62 -9.52
CA SER A 100 -16.48 -7.96 -9.26
C SER A 100 -16.86 -8.01 -7.77
N VAL A 101 -15.89 -7.84 -6.89
CA VAL A 101 -16.08 -7.87 -5.43
C VAL A 101 -15.56 -6.57 -4.81
N SER A 102 -16.26 -6.08 -3.79
CA SER A 102 -15.80 -4.97 -2.96
C SER A 102 -15.73 -5.42 -1.51
N LEU A 103 -14.57 -5.24 -0.89
CA LEU A 103 -14.33 -5.61 0.50
C LEU A 103 -14.47 -4.39 1.41
N GLY A 104 -15.29 -4.52 2.43
CA GLY A 104 -15.50 -3.53 3.47
C GLY A 104 -14.63 -3.76 4.69
N HIS A 105 -14.31 -2.66 5.40
CA HIS A 105 -13.62 -2.67 6.70
C HIS A 105 -12.32 -3.48 6.70
N VAL A 106 -11.54 -3.35 5.64
CA VAL A 106 -10.33 -4.13 5.45
C VAL A 106 -9.25 -3.69 6.42
N ARG A 107 -8.60 -4.65 7.08
CA ARG A 107 -7.44 -4.46 7.95
C ARG A 107 -6.34 -5.43 7.57
N THR A 108 -5.12 -4.96 7.56
CA THR A 108 -3.93 -5.78 7.24
C THR A 108 -2.95 -5.80 8.39
N ASN A 109 -2.26 -6.93 8.55
CA ASN A 109 -1.01 -7.01 9.29
C ASN A 109 0.06 -7.52 8.33
N VAL A 110 1.17 -6.81 8.27
CA VAL A 110 2.27 -7.09 7.34
C VAL A 110 3.46 -7.61 8.13
N TYR A 111 4.03 -8.72 7.69
CA TYR A 111 5.17 -9.37 8.33
C TYR A 111 6.30 -9.55 7.32
N PHE A 112 7.51 -9.23 7.75
CA PHE A 112 8.73 -9.35 6.96
C PHE A 112 9.60 -10.49 7.50
N ASP A 113 9.58 -11.64 6.82
CA ASP A 113 10.39 -12.81 7.19
C ASP A 113 11.60 -12.94 6.26
N PHE A 114 12.78 -12.63 6.77
CA PHE A 114 14.03 -12.74 6.00
C PHE A 114 14.67 -14.11 6.15
N ASN A 115 15.30 -14.60 5.08
CA ASN A 115 16.20 -15.74 5.19
C ASN A 115 17.52 -15.36 5.90
N GLN A 116 18.33 -16.37 6.25
CA GLN A 116 19.52 -16.17 7.10
C GLN A 116 20.57 -15.21 6.52
N ASP A 117 20.69 -15.12 5.19
CA ASP A 117 21.65 -14.23 4.52
C ASP A 117 21.02 -12.92 3.99
N HIS A 118 19.74 -12.70 4.29
CA HIS A 118 18.89 -11.60 3.83
C HIS A 118 18.75 -11.47 2.30
N SER A 119 19.16 -12.46 1.50
CA SER A 119 18.98 -12.42 0.04
C SER A 119 17.53 -12.63 -0.42
N SER A 120 16.67 -13.15 0.44
CA SER A 120 15.23 -13.30 0.16
C SER A 120 14.35 -12.83 1.31
N LEU A 121 13.22 -12.25 0.94
CA LEU A 121 12.15 -11.81 1.83
C LEU A 121 10.88 -12.59 1.50
N ASP A 122 10.26 -13.17 2.53
CA ASP A 122 8.89 -13.66 2.49
C ASP A 122 7.99 -12.60 3.13
N LEU A 123 7.23 -11.91 2.28
CA LEU A 123 6.29 -10.86 2.67
C LEU A 123 4.93 -11.50 2.91
N LYS A 124 4.54 -11.62 4.17
CA LYS A 124 3.26 -12.21 4.56
C LYS A 124 2.27 -11.11 4.94
N ILE A 125 1.09 -11.13 4.34
CA ILE A 125 0.00 -10.20 4.64
C ILE A 125 -1.20 -10.99 5.17
N ASP A 126 -1.60 -10.73 6.41
CA ASP A 126 -2.86 -11.23 6.95
C ASP A 126 -3.93 -10.16 6.76
N LEU A 127 -4.86 -10.39 5.83
CA LEU A 127 -5.95 -9.47 5.49
C LEU A 127 -7.26 -9.94 6.10
N ARG A 128 -7.96 -9.05 6.79
CA ARG A 128 -9.31 -9.28 7.33
C ARG A 128 -10.29 -8.28 6.75
N GLY A 129 -11.51 -8.70 6.46
CA GLY A 129 -12.56 -7.81 5.98
C GLY A 129 -13.89 -8.54 5.82
N ARG A 130 -14.83 -7.91 5.13
CA ARG A 130 -16.10 -8.55 4.73
C ARG A 130 -16.44 -8.21 3.30
N ILE A 131 -17.24 -9.05 2.65
CA ILE A 131 -17.83 -8.67 1.35
C ILE A 131 -18.90 -7.62 1.62
N ASP A 132 -18.73 -6.42 1.09
CA ASP A 132 -19.76 -5.38 1.09
C ASP A 132 -20.61 -5.46 -0.19
N GLU A 133 -19.97 -5.75 -1.33
CA GLU A 133 -20.65 -5.92 -2.61
C GLU A 133 -20.05 -7.08 -3.42
N TYR A 134 -20.90 -7.86 -4.09
CA TYR A 134 -20.46 -8.88 -5.05
C TYR A 134 -21.42 -8.95 -6.23
N GLN A 135 -20.88 -8.79 -7.43
CA GLN A 135 -21.62 -8.84 -8.70
C GLN A 135 -21.11 -9.95 -9.63
N GLY A 136 -20.31 -10.88 -9.10
CA GLY A 136 -19.87 -12.05 -9.85
C GLY A 136 -20.95 -13.13 -9.94
N ASN A 137 -20.56 -14.29 -10.47
CA ASN A 137 -21.47 -15.40 -10.78
C ASN A 137 -21.50 -16.53 -9.73
N LYS A 138 -20.63 -16.47 -8.71
CA LYS A 138 -20.56 -17.48 -7.64
C LYS A 138 -21.65 -17.26 -6.58
N ASN A 139 -22.05 -18.31 -5.89
CA ASN A 139 -22.91 -18.20 -4.72
C ASN A 139 -22.06 -18.01 -3.44
N ILE A 140 -21.94 -16.78 -2.96
CA ILE A 140 -21.15 -16.45 -1.76
C ILE A 140 -21.69 -17.03 -0.44
N HIS A 141 -22.87 -17.66 -0.47
CA HIS A 141 -23.46 -18.39 0.67
C HIS A 141 -23.23 -19.91 0.60
N ASP A 142 -22.65 -20.40 -0.50
CA ASP A 142 -22.19 -21.79 -0.61
C ASP A 142 -20.71 -21.87 -0.22
N ASP A 143 -20.36 -22.85 0.62
CA ASP A 143 -19.00 -22.97 1.17
C ASP A 143 -17.94 -23.18 0.08
N ALA A 144 -18.24 -23.94 -0.97
CA ALA A 144 -17.27 -24.25 -2.02
C ALA A 144 -16.99 -23.03 -2.91
N ASP A 145 -18.06 -22.37 -3.35
CA ASP A 145 -17.99 -21.13 -4.15
C ASP A 145 -17.32 -20.00 -3.36
N PHE A 146 -17.62 -19.86 -2.06
CA PHE A 146 -16.99 -18.87 -1.19
C PHE A 146 -15.49 -19.14 -0.99
N MET A 147 -15.12 -20.40 -0.75
CA MET A 147 -13.70 -20.79 -0.67
C MET A 147 -12.95 -20.55 -1.98
N GLU A 148 -13.60 -20.76 -3.14
CA GLU A 148 -12.99 -20.47 -4.43
C GLU A 148 -12.77 -18.97 -4.62
N LEU A 149 -13.77 -18.13 -4.29
CA LEU A 149 -13.65 -16.67 -4.35
C LEU A 149 -12.51 -16.15 -3.46
N ASN A 150 -12.38 -16.65 -2.22
CA ASN A 150 -11.29 -16.25 -1.33
C ASN A 150 -9.91 -16.59 -1.92
N ARG A 151 -9.77 -17.76 -2.55
CA ARG A 151 -8.52 -18.13 -3.24
C ARG A 151 -8.24 -17.27 -4.47
N GLU A 152 -9.26 -16.84 -5.19
CA GLU A 152 -9.12 -15.91 -6.31
C GLU A 152 -8.64 -14.54 -5.83
N ILE A 153 -9.19 -14.05 -4.71
CA ILE A 153 -8.77 -12.80 -4.05
C ILE A 153 -7.31 -12.90 -3.59
N GLU A 154 -6.93 -13.97 -2.88
CA GLU A 154 -5.55 -14.21 -2.43
C GLU A 154 -4.57 -14.14 -3.59
N LYS A 155 -4.82 -14.89 -4.67
CA LYS A 155 -3.95 -14.92 -5.85
C LYS A 155 -3.87 -13.56 -6.54
N TYR A 156 -4.98 -12.83 -6.62
CA TYR A 156 -5.00 -11.50 -7.19
C TYR A 156 -4.11 -10.56 -6.38
N LEU A 157 -4.26 -10.52 -5.05
CA LEU A 157 -3.48 -9.65 -4.18
C LEU A 157 -2.00 -10.02 -4.18
N GLU A 158 -1.66 -11.32 -4.12
CA GLU A 158 -0.28 -11.81 -4.20
C GLU A 158 0.41 -11.36 -5.49
N LYS A 159 -0.27 -11.55 -6.63
CA LYS A 159 0.28 -11.19 -7.95
C LYS A 159 0.54 -9.69 -8.04
N ASN A 160 -0.47 -8.86 -7.76
CA ASN A 160 -0.35 -7.40 -7.92
C ASN A 160 0.63 -6.80 -6.90
N THR A 161 0.65 -7.31 -5.66
CA THR A 161 1.65 -6.90 -4.67
C THR A 161 3.07 -7.24 -5.15
N LYS A 162 3.27 -8.44 -5.71
CA LYS A 162 4.59 -8.84 -6.25
C LYS A 162 5.02 -7.97 -7.43
N GLU A 163 4.10 -7.58 -8.30
CA GLU A 163 4.36 -6.67 -9.42
C GLU A 163 4.73 -5.27 -8.92
N LEU A 164 4.00 -4.74 -7.94
CA LEU A 164 4.30 -3.45 -7.33
C LEU A 164 5.68 -3.43 -6.63
N ILE A 165 6.01 -4.46 -5.84
CA ILE A 165 7.34 -4.59 -5.21
C ILE A 165 8.45 -4.59 -6.26
N LYS A 166 8.24 -5.30 -7.38
CA LYS A 166 9.21 -5.34 -8.48
C LYS A 166 9.39 -3.95 -9.10
N GLU A 167 8.32 -3.19 -9.28
CA GLU A 167 8.41 -1.81 -9.74
C GLU A 167 9.23 -0.95 -8.76
N MET A 168 8.97 -1.04 -7.45
CA MET A 168 9.77 -0.34 -6.43
C MET A 168 11.27 -0.70 -6.52
N GLN A 169 11.59 -1.97 -6.75
CA GLN A 169 12.96 -2.44 -6.97
C GLN A 169 13.60 -1.85 -8.25
N GLU A 170 12.87 -1.81 -9.36
CA GLU A 170 13.32 -1.21 -10.64
C GLU A 170 13.51 0.31 -10.51
N LEU A 171 12.59 0.97 -9.80
CA LEU A 171 12.67 2.36 -9.39
C LEU A 171 13.70 2.61 -8.30
N LYS A 172 14.38 1.58 -7.77
CA LYS A 172 15.40 1.66 -6.70
C LYS A 172 14.94 2.58 -5.56
N VAL A 173 13.76 2.28 -5.03
CA VAL A 173 13.16 2.91 -3.85
C VAL A 173 12.63 1.84 -2.92
N ASP A 174 12.69 2.09 -1.61
CA ASP A 174 12.13 1.24 -0.55
C ASP A 174 11.13 2.04 0.30
N PRO A 175 9.92 2.30 -0.21
CA PRO A 175 8.90 3.06 0.52
C PRO A 175 8.32 2.30 1.71
N LEU A 176 8.42 0.96 1.73
CA LEU A 176 7.97 0.12 2.85
C LEU A 176 8.99 0.07 4.00
N GLY A 177 10.18 0.64 3.81
CA GLY A 177 11.23 0.66 4.82
C GLY A 177 11.73 -0.73 5.19
N VAL A 178 11.71 -1.68 4.25
CA VAL A 178 12.22 -3.05 4.44
C VAL A 178 13.66 -3.04 5.00
N GLY A 179 14.47 -2.07 4.56
CA GLY A 179 15.84 -1.90 5.02
C GLY A 179 15.98 -1.65 6.52
N THR A 180 14.95 -1.10 7.17
CA THR A 180 14.95 -0.82 8.61
C THR A 180 14.90 -2.11 9.44
N TYR A 181 14.29 -3.17 8.93
CA TYR A 181 14.20 -4.49 9.58
C TYR A 181 15.52 -5.25 9.60
N LEU A 182 16.48 -4.86 8.75
CA LEU A 182 17.81 -5.44 8.73
C LEU A 182 18.77 -4.80 9.75
N LEU A 183 18.34 -3.72 10.41
CA LEU A 183 19.17 -3.02 11.39
C LEU A 183 19.15 -3.75 12.73
N LYS A 184 20.31 -4.18 13.21
CA LYS A 184 20.47 -4.61 14.61
C LYS A 184 20.98 -3.45 15.46
N PRO A 185 20.70 -3.44 16.78
CA PRO A 185 21.31 -2.49 17.69
C PRO A 185 22.83 -2.50 17.54
N PHE A 186 23.43 -1.31 17.44
CA PHE A 186 24.88 -1.08 17.32
C PHE A 186 25.54 -1.51 16.00
N ASP A 187 24.77 -1.95 14.99
CA ASP A 187 25.32 -2.21 13.66
C ASP A 187 25.76 -0.91 12.97
N LYS A 188 26.87 -1.00 12.23
CA LYS A 188 27.31 0.10 11.37
C LYS A 188 26.29 0.27 10.25
N LEU A 189 25.69 1.46 10.17
CA LEU A 189 24.70 1.79 9.15
C LEU A 189 25.24 1.46 7.75
N MET A 190 24.52 0.59 7.04
CA MET A 190 24.82 0.29 5.65
C MET A 190 24.57 1.54 4.79
N PRO A 191 25.52 1.94 3.92
CA PRO A 191 25.28 3.07 3.02
C PRO A 191 24.09 2.81 2.09
N GLU A 192 23.28 3.83 1.82
CA GLU A 192 22.11 3.79 0.91
C GLU A 192 22.41 3.07 -0.40
N LYS A 193 23.54 3.38 -1.05
CA LYS A 193 23.94 2.73 -2.32
C LYS A 193 24.08 1.21 -2.20
N LYS A 194 24.56 0.73 -1.04
CA LYS A 194 24.70 -0.71 -0.77
C LYS A 194 23.33 -1.32 -0.44
N TRP A 195 22.47 -0.61 0.30
CA TRP A 195 21.09 -1.02 0.54
C TRP A 195 20.31 -1.17 -0.76
N LEU A 196 20.26 -0.13 -1.60
CA LEU A 196 19.52 -0.15 -2.86
C LEU A 196 20.04 -1.22 -3.83
N GLY A 197 21.35 -1.51 -3.81
CA GLY A 197 21.93 -2.62 -4.57
C GLY A 197 21.49 -3.99 -4.06
N HIS A 198 21.30 -4.14 -2.76
CA HIS A 198 20.78 -5.36 -2.14
C HIS A 198 19.28 -5.49 -2.40
N TRP A 199 18.50 -4.45 -2.11
CA TRP A 199 17.06 -4.35 -2.37
C TRP A 199 16.70 -4.72 -3.81
N GLY A 200 17.37 -4.12 -4.80
CA GLY A 200 17.08 -4.39 -6.20
C GLY A 200 17.39 -5.82 -6.68
N ASN A 201 18.15 -6.61 -5.91
CA ASN A 201 18.45 -8.02 -6.23
C ASN A 201 17.76 -9.00 -5.27
N MET A 202 17.08 -8.50 -4.24
CA MET A 202 16.41 -9.33 -3.24
C MET A 202 15.26 -10.08 -3.90
N LYS A 203 15.18 -11.40 -3.67
CA LYS A 203 14.02 -12.18 -4.09
C LYS A 203 12.89 -11.93 -3.09
N VAL A 204 11.77 -11.38 -3.56
CA VAL A 204 10.58 -11.19 -2.74
C VAL A 204 9.51 -12.19 -3.16
N ASP A 205 9.13 -13.05 -2.24
CA ASP A 205 7.95 -13.92 -2.34
C ASP A 205 6.84 -13.30 -1.48
N VAL A 206 5.62 -13.27 -2.00
CA VAL A 206 4.47 -12.60 -1.36
C VAL A 206 3.42 -13.66 -1.06
N ARG A 207 2.84 -13.63 0.14
CA ARG A 207 1.75 -14.52 0.54
C ARG A 207 0.64 -13.74 1.23
N TYR A 208 -0.60 -13.97 0.81
CA TYR A 208 -1.77 -13.43 1.49
C TYR A 208 -2.52 -14.54 2.23
N ASN A 209 -2.91 -14.29 3.47
CA ASN A 209 -3.96 -15.06 4.14
C ASN A 209 -5.18 -14.16 4.28
N VAL A 210 -6.26 -14.52 3.62
CA VAL A 210 -7.46 -13.70 3.54
C VAL A 210 -8.55 -14.28 4.43
N TYR A 211 -9.00 -13.50 5.40
CA TYR A 211 -10.09 -13.83 6.32
C TYR A 211 -11.27 -12.89 6.04
N ILE A 212 -12.11 -13.27 5.08
CA ILE A 212 -13.28 -12.49 4.67
C ILE A 212 -14.55 -13.10 5.26
N GLU A 213 -15.42 -12.25 5.79
CA GLU A 213 -16.79 -12.61 6.16
C GLU A 213 -17.73 -12.44 4.96
N PRO A 214 -18.70 -13.35 4.73
CA PRO A 214 -19.68 -13.21 3.67
C PRO A 214 -20.62 -12.03 3.94
N LEU A 215 -21.23 -11.50 2.88
CA LEU A 215 -22.23 -10.44 3.00
C LEU A 215 -23.40 -10.95 3.87
N THR A 216 -23.74 -10.22 4.93
CA THR A 216 -24.91 -10.55 5.76
C THR A 216 -26.16 -9.96 5.11
N ILE A 217 -27.12 -10.82 4.78
CA ILE A 217 -28.46 -10.43 4.26
C ILE A 217 -29.38 -10.05 5.42
#